data_AF-A0A2D4YXY0-F1
#
_entry.id   AF-A0A2D4YXY0-F1
#
_cell.length_a   1.000
_cell.length_b   1.000
_cell.length_c   1.000
_cell.angle_alpha   90.00
_cell.angle_beta   90.00
_cell.angle_gamma   90.00
#
_symmetry.space_group_name_H-M   'P 1'
#
loop_
_entity.id
_entity.type
_entity.pdbx_description
1 polymer ?
#
loop_
_entity_poly.entity_id
_entity_poly.type
_entity_poly.pdbx_seq_one_letter_code
_entity_poly.pdbx_strand_id
1 'polypeptide(L)'
;MPVSAELEQSLPRFVDAVKESDDFQNGLNSVTNLDQLKTIVKQIDPVLTGAAIIPYEQATSPPKITIDSGILQANILWRLLRCPGGPLVLQMICKEVNFALWIESC
;
A
#
# COMPACT_ATOMS: atom_id res chain seq x y z
N MET A 1 3.74 12.00 18.00
CA MET A 1 4.14 13.12 17.12
C MET A 1 3.25 13.07 15.87
N PRO A 2 2.91 14.18 15.19
CA PRO A 2 2.24 14.06 13.89
C PRO A 2 3.19 13.34 12.93
N VAL A 3 2.66 12.41 12.12
CA VAL A 3 3.39 11.84 10.98
C VAL A 3 3.87 13.04 10.14
N SER A 4 5.18 13.23 9.99
CA SER A 4 5.72 14.34 9.21
C SER A 4 5.18 14.28 7.78
N ALA A 5 4.88 15.43 7.16
CA ALA A 5 4.35 15.49 5.81
C ALA A 5 5.24 14.76 4.77
N GLU A 6 6.54 14.62 5.05
CA GLU A 6 7.48 13.82 4.26
C GLU A 6 7.17 12.32 4.30
N LEU A 7 6.78 11.78 5.46
CA LEU A 7 6.36 10.39 5.59
C LEU A 7 5.06 10.17 4.82
N GLU A 8 4.11 11.10 4.89
CA GLU A 8 2.88 11.03 4.10
C GLU A 8 3.15 10.93 2.58
N GLN A 9 4.29 11.44 2.10
CA GLN A 9 4.72 11.33 0.70
C GLN A 9 5.39 9.98 0.35
N SER A 10 5.80 9.16 1.32
CA SER A 10 6.36 7.82 1.02
C SER A 10 5.33 6.89 0.39
N LEU A 11 4.06 6.95 0.78
CA LEU A 11 3.01 6.13 0.18
C LEU A 11 2.76 6.43 -1.31
N PRO A 12 2.54 7.69 -1.73
CA PRO A 12 2.42 8.01 -3.16
C PRO A 12 3.72 7.76 -3.92
N ARG A 13 4.90 8.01 -3.31
CA ARG A 13 6.20 7.70 -3.92
C ARG A 13 6.38 6.19 -4.15
N PHE A 14 5.96 5.37 -3.21
CA PHE A 14 5.95 3.91 -3.35
C PHE A 14 5.09 3.47 -4.54
N VAL A 15 3.89 4.05 -4.69
CA VAL A 15 3.02 3.76 -5.83
C VAL A 15 3.68 4.14 -7.15
N ASP A 16 4.33 5.30 -7.25
CA ASP A 16 5.07 5.71 -8.45
C ASP A 16 6.21 4.73 -8.77
N ALA A 17 7.01 4.34 -7.77
CA ALA A 17 8.09 3.38 -7.96
C ALA A 17 7.60 2.00 -8.44
N VAL A 18 6.48 1.51 -7.89
CA VAL A 18 5.83 0.28 -8.36
C VAL A 18 5.30 0.45 -9.78
N LYS A 19 4.72 1.61 -10.11
CA LYS A 19 4.19 1.90 -11.44
C LYS A 19 5.27 1.93 -12.52
N GLU A 20 6.47 2.40 -12.18
CA GLU A 20 7.61 2.45 -13.10
C GLU A 20 8.28 1.07 -13.32
N SER A 21 8.01 0.07 -12.46
CA SER A 21 8.69 -1.22 -12.49
C SER A 21 7.71 -2.40 -12.59
N ASP A 22 7.71 -3.08 -13.73
CA ASP A 22 6.91 -4.29 -13.95
C ASP A 22 7.32 -5.44 -13.02
N ASP A 23 8.61 -5.54 -12.67
CA ASP A 23 9.13 -6.55 -11.75
C ASP A 23 8.50 -6.44 -10.35
N PHE A 24 8.37 -5.21 -9.82
CA PHE A 24 7.68 -4.99 -8.55
C PHE A 24 6.19 -5.30 -8.63
N GLN A 25 5.53 -4.98 -9.74
CA GLN A 25 4.11 -5.32 -9.92
C GLN A 25 3.90 -6.85 -9.98
N ASN A 26 4.75 -7.57 -10.71
CA ASN A 26 4.71 -9.03 -10.75
C ASN A 26 5.04 -9.65 -9.39
N GLY A 27 6.01 -9.07 -8.68
CA GLY A 27 6.36 -9.45 -7.32
C GLY A 27 5.16 -9.33 -6.38
N LEU A 28 4.49 -8.17 -6.36
CA LEU A 28 3.30 -7.92 -5.55
C LEU A 28 2.14 -8.87 -5.90
N ASN A 29 1.93 -9.17 -7.19
CA ASN A 29 0.92 -10.13 -7.62
C ASN A 29 1.24 -11.58 -7.21
N SER A 30 2.52 -11.89 -6.98
CA SER A 30 2.97 -13.22 -6.54
C SER A 30 3.06 -13.34 -5.01
N VAL A 31 2.78 -12.26 -4.27
CA VAL A 31 2.75 -12.29 -2.80
C VAL A 31 1.60 -13.16 -2.33
N THR A 32 1.89 -14.10 -1.44
CA THR A 32 0.88 -14.95 -0.79
C THR A 32 0.85 -14.79 0.72
N ASN A 33 1.87 -14.17 1.31
CA ASN A 33 2.04 -14.03 2.76
C ASN A 33 2.69 -12.69 3.14
N LEU A 34 2.54 -12.32 4.42
CA LEU A 34 2.92 -10.99 4.91
C LEU A 34 4.44 -10.77 4.89
N ASP A 35 5.24 -11.81 5.11
CA ASP A 35 6.70 -11.73 5.09
C ASP A 35 7.24 -11.40 3.69
N GLN A 36 6.67 -11.98 2.64
CA GLN A 36 6.99 -11.62 1.25
C GLN A 36 6.63 -10.17 0.96
N LEU A 37 5.44 -9.72 1.37
CA LEU A 37 5.03 -8.32 1.20
C LEU A 37 6.01 -7.37 1.89
N LYS A 38 6.35 -7.63 3.17
CA LYS A 38 7.28 -6.80 3.94
C LYS A 38 8.66 -6.74 3.31
N THR A 39 9.11 -7.83 2.69
CA THR A 39 10.39 -7.86 1.97
C THR A 39 10.37 -6.92 0.77
N ILE A 40 9.34 -7.02 -0.08
CA ILE A 40 9.21 -6.17 -1.27
C ILE A 40 9.04 -4.70 -0.87
N VAL A 41 8.19 -4.42 0.11
CA VAL A 41 7.93 -3.06 0.61
C VAL A 41 9.21 -2.42 1.12
N LYS A 42 10.00 -3.13 1.94
CA LYS A 42 11.29 -2.64 2.43
C LYS A 42 12.33 -2.42 1.33
N GLN A 43 12.27 -3.17 0.24
CA GLN A 43 13.18 -2.96 -0.89
C GLN A 43 12.85 -1.69 -1.68
N ILE A 44 11.56 -1.34 -1.80
CA ILE A 44 11.11 -0.16 -2.53
C ILE A 44 11.21 1.09 -1.64
N ASP A 45 10.60 1.02 -0.46
CA ASP A 45 10.60 2.13 0.50
C ASP A 45 10.74 1.59 1.93
N PRO A 46 11.93 1.70 2.55
CA PRO A 46 12.18 1.20 3.89
C PRO A 46 11.48 2.03 4.98
N VAL A 47 10.91 3.18 4.63
CA VAL A 47 10.17 4.06 5.54
C VAL A 47 8.76 3.48 5.82
N LEU A 48 8.24 2.65 4.91
CA LEU A 48 6.98 1.93 5.11
C LEU A 48 7.17 0.80 6.12
N THR A 49 6.75 1.05 7.36
CA THR A 49 6.89 0.10 8.48
C THR A 49 5.65 -0.77 8.69
N GLY A 50 4.46 -0.21 8.46
CA GLY A 50 3.19 -0.90 8.63
C GLY A 50 2.76 -1.66 7.38
N ALA A 51 2.51 -2.96 7.52
CA ALA A 51 1.94 -3.80 6.47
C ALA A 51 1.04 -4.87 7.08
N ALA A 52 -0.12 -5.10 6.46
CA ALA A 52 -1.04 -6.18 6.80
C ALA A 52 -1.71 -6.77 5.56
N ILE A 53 -1.91 -8.09 5.57
CA ILE A 53 -2.80 -8.75 4.62
C ILE A 53 -4.23 -8.61 5.12
N ILE A 54 -5.12 -8.20 4.22
CA ILE A 54 -6.53 -7.97 4.51
C ILE A 54 -7.41 -8.88 3.64
N PRO A 55 -8.54 -9.37 4.15
CA PRO A 55 -9.48 -10.11 3.32
C PRO A 55 -10.09 -9.20 2.24
N TYR A 56 -10.54 -9.79 1.13
CA TYR A 56 -11.12 -9.06 0.01
C TYR A 56 -12.29 -8.16 0.45
N GLU A 57 -13.15 -8.65 1.33
CA GLU A 57 -14.27 -7.87 1.90
C GLU A 57 -13.81 -6.56 2.54
N GLN A 58 -12.68 -6.59 3.26
CA GLN A 58 -12.10 -5.40 3.89
C GLN A 58 -11.40 -4.48 2.86
N ALA A 59 -10.85 -5.04 1.80
CA ALA A 59 -10.25 -4.28 0.70
C ALA A 59 -11.31 -3.59 -0.19
N THR A 60 -12.49 -4.20 -0.35
CA THR A 60 -13.62 -3.62 -1.09
C THR A 60 -14.53 -2.75 -0.23
N SER A 61 -14.34 -2.77 1.09
CA SER A 61 -15.14 -2.00 2.03
C SER A 61 -15.10 -0.51 1.67
N PRO A 62 -16.24 0.21 1.73
CA PRO A 62 -16.29 1.61 1.34
C PRO A 62 -15.35 2.45 2.20
N PRO A 63 -14.40 3.18 1.58
CA PRO A 63 -13.45 4.00 2.31
C PRO A 63 -14.14 5.21 2.94
N LYS A 64 -13.69 5.60 4.15
CA LYS A 64 -14.21 6.80 4.81
C LYS A 64 -13.76 8.09 4.12
N ILE A 65 -12.50 8.14 3.68
CA ILE A 65 -11.92 9.26 2.92
C ILE A 65 -10.92 8.69 1.92
N THR A 66 -11.28 8.66 0.64
CA THR A 66 -10.35 8.34 -0.45
C THR A 66 -9.60 9.61 -0.83
N ILE A 67 -8.28 9.57 -0.69
CA ILE A 67 -7.40 10.67 -1.11
C ILE A 67 -7.06 10.51 -2.58
N ASP A 68 -6.65 9.30 -2.96
CA ASP A 68 -6.28 8.97 -4.33
C ASP A 68 -6.55 7.49 -4.62
N SER A 69 -6.66 7.14 -5.89
CA SER A 69 -6.87 5.75 -6.31
C SER A 69 -6.53 5.58 -7.77
N GLY A 70 -6.05 4.39 -8.13
CA GLY A 70 -5.75 4.06 -9.50
C GLY A 70 -5.64 2.55 -9.74
N ILE A 71 -5.30 2.22 -10.98
CA ILE A 71 -5.05 0.84 -11.41
C ILE A 71 -3.67 0.81 -12.06
N LEU A 72 -2.82 -0.10 -11.60
CA LEU A 72 -1.50 -0.35 -12.18
C LEU A 72 -1.61 -1.28 -13.39
N GLN A 73 -0.56 -1.33 -14.21
CA GLN A 73 -0.54 -2.09 -15.48
C GLN A 73 -0.76 -3.59 -15.25
N ALA A 74 -0.26 -4.16 -14.15
CA ALA A 74 -0.49 -5.55 -13.77
C ALA A 74 -1.87 -5.82 -13.14
N ASN A 75 -2.86 -4.98 -13.45
CA ASN A 75 -4.24 -5.05 -12.95
C ASN A 75 -4.36 -4.99 -11.41
N ILE A 76 -3.39 -4.32 -10.76
CA ILE A 76 -3.41 -4.10 -9.31
C ILE A 76 -4.15 -2.81 -9.03
N LEU A 77 -5.31 -2.90 -8.36
CA LEU A 77 -6.02 -1.72 -7.91
C LEU A 77 -5.38 -1.21 -6.63
N TRP A 78 -5.08 0.09 -6.57
CA TRP A 78 -4.55 0.71 -5.38
C TRP A 78 -5.39 1.92 -4.98
N ARG A 79 -5.47 2.17 -3.68
CA ARG A 79 -6.27 3.24 -3.09
C ARG A 79 -5.52 3.82 -1.90
N LEU A 80 -5.32 5.12 -1.92
CA LEU A 80 -4.78 5.88 -0.80
C LEU A 80 -5.95 6.41 0.03
N LEU A 81 -6.06 5.92 1.25
CA LEU A 81 -7.12 6.21 2.18
C LEU A 81 -6.58 7.00 3.37
N ARG A 82 -7.37 7.95 3.87
CA ARG A 82 -7.08 8.66 5.11
C ARG A 82 -8.08 8.25 6.18
N CYS A 83 -7.58 7.69 7.27
CA CYS A 83 -8.42 7.42 8.43
C CYS A 83 -8.74 8.75 9.15
N PRO A 84 -10.00 9.03 9.54
CA PRO A 84 -10.34 10.25 10.27
C PRO A 84 -9.61 10.26 11.63
N GLY A 85 -8.66 11.19 11.80
CA GLY A 85 -7.78 11.26 12.97
C GLY A 85 -6.64 10.24 13.02
N GLY A 86 -6.41 9.49 11.93
CA GLY A 86 -5.39 8.44 11.83
C GLY A 86 -4.36 8.66 10.70
N PRO A 87 -3.43 7.72 10.51
CA PRO A 87 -2.43 7.78 9.44
C PRO A 87 -3.04 7.55 8.06
N LEU A 88 -2.27 7.87 7.02
CA LEU A 88 -2.56 7.46 5.64
C LEU A 88 -2.33 5.95 5.49
N VAL A 89 -3.22 5.32 4.73
CA VAL A 89 -3.22 3.88 4.46
C VAL A 89 -3.31 3.67 2.95
N LEU A 90 -2.33 3.01 2.37
CA LEU A 90 -2.35 2.54 0.98
C LEU A 90 -2.88 1.12 0.96
N GLN A 91 -4.07 0.92 0.39
CA GLN A 91 -4.61 -0.40 0.11
C GLN A 91 -4.27 -0.81 -1.31
N MET A 92 -3.84 -2.05 -1.50
CA MET A 92 -3.62 -2.65 -2.82
C MET A 92 -4.34 -3.99 -2.89
N ILE A 93 -5.03 -4.18 -4.01
CA ILE A 93 -5.78 -5.38 -4.36
C ILE A 93 -4.97 -6.05 -5.47
N CYS A 94 -4.19 -7.05 -5.09
CA CYS A 94 -3.42 -7.87 -6.00
C CYS A 94 -4.19 -9.16 -6.33
N LYS A 95 -3.67 -9.95 -7.28
CA LYS A 95 -4.33 -11.14 -7.80
C LYS A 95 -4.56 -12.22 -6.73
N GLU A 96 -3.54 -12.51 -5.93
CA GLU A 96 -3.57 -13.60 -4.93
C GLU A 96 -4.09 -13.13 -3.58
N VAL A 97 -3.56 -12.01 -3.07
CA VAL A 97 -3.92 -11.46 -1.75
C VAL A 97 -4.09 -9.94 -1.81
N ASN A 98 -4.88 -9.40 -0.90
CA ASN A 98 -5.04 -7.96 -0.73
C ASN A 98 -4.26 -7.52 0.51
N PHE A 99 -3.71 -6.32 0.46
CA PHE A 99 -2.94 -5.81 1.58
C PHE A 99 -3.11 -4.30 1.77
N ALA A 100 -2.79 -3.88 2.98
CA ALA A 100 -2.76 -2.49 3.39
C ALA A 100 -1.36 -2.16 3.91
N LEU A 101 -0.84 -1.03 3.48
CA LEU A 101 0.42 -0.43 3.89
C LEU A 101 0.13 0.90 4.59
N TRP A 102 0.82 1.19 5.67
CA TRP A 102 0.72 2.48 6.36
C TRP A 102 2.03 2.79 7.06
N ILE A 103 2.17 4.03 7.52
CA ILE A 103 3.34 4.44 8.27
C ILE A 103 2.96 4.47 9.73
N GLU A 104 3.65 3.65 10.52
CA GLU A 104 3.51 3.70 11.98
C GLU A 104 4.26 4.94 12.48
N SER A 105 3.52 5.90 13.04
CA SER A 105 4.14 7.03 13.72
C SER A 105 4.75 6.50 15.03
N CYS A 106 6.07 6.36 15.06
CA CYS A 106 6.82 6.11 16.28
C CYS A 106 7.03 7.44 17.03
#